data_AF-A0A813K5J7-F1
#
_entry.id   AF-A0A813K5J7-F1
#
_cell.length_a   1.000
_cell.length_b   1.000
_cell.length_c   1.000
_cell.angle_alpha   90.00
_cell.angle_beta   90.00
_cell.angle_gamma   90.00
#
_symmetry.space_group_name_H-M   'P 1'
#
loop_
_entity.id
_entity.type
_entity.pdbx_description
1 polymer ?
#
loop_
_entity_poly.entity_id
_entity_poly.type
_entity_poly.pdbx_seq_one_letter_code
_entity_poly.pdbx_strand_id
1 'polypeptide(L)'
;EGARRLRENAERLRLENRRWRVFGAAAAGNDVGGGSLEGGSLEGGSPAPQSVASAASNKRVEEMRRKIAVLDEINRIERSRLEGEQREAEARRQAQAAFEQSLREQTDRELREHRALEAQEAAERASREDEARQALEERARRRREQVAQEEVRSKQLEENRHSGRSEAKWQQVEEELDRHWAEQESEERRRVDDYARDRRRQFEDWERRLAAERQRFASEAEFCAAARHHKARVAAHADEQYYNSARSRAKETAAGPPPSRPPAQQASSSTPPAAGLNGADLKSFSPDERTLLKELQSVQGASRDLQKAKVKELLFRWHPDKNPDCQEKATQLFQFVQRQRELVLGL
;
A
#
# COMPACT_ATOMS: atom_id res chain seq x y z
N GLU A 1 -12.12 -1.83 0.91
CA GLU A 1 -12.69 -2.10 -0.44
C GLU A 1 -11.88 -3.10 -1.28
N GLY A 2 -10.55 -2.98 -1.39
CA GLY A 2 -9.73 -3.92 -2.18
C GLY A 2 -9.88 -5.40 -1.77
N ALA A 3 -9.88 -5.70 -0.46
CA ALA A 3 -10.09 -7.05 0.05
C ALA A 3 -11.50 -7.63 -0.22
N ARG A 4 -12.49 -6.77 -0.50
CA ARG A 4 -13.85 -7.18 -0.88
C ARG A 4 -13.89 -7.55 -2.36
N ARG A 5 -13.27 -6.73 -3.23
CA ARG A 5 -13.11 -7.02 -4.66
C ARG A 5 -12.34 -8.31 -4.92
N LEU A 6 -11.30 -8.62 -4.13
CA LEU A 6 -10.56 -9.88 -4.25
C LEU A 6 -11.42 -11.11 -3.91
N ARG A 7 -12.30 -11.02 -2.89
CA ARG A 7 -13.24 -12.09 -2.55
C ARG A 7 -14.29 -12.29 -3.65
N GLU A 8 -14.89 -11.19 -4.13
CA GLU A 8 -15.87 -11.23 -5.22
C GLU A 8 -15.27 -11.80 -6.52
N ASN A 9 -14.00 -11.47 -6.82
CA ASN A 9 -13.31 -12.00 -8.01
C ASN A 9 -12.98 -13.50 -7.86
N ALA A 10 -12.57 -13.95 -6.67
CA ALA A 10 -12.33 -15.37 -6.38
C ALA A 10 -13.63 -16.21 -6.47
N GLU A 11 -14.76 -15.67 -6.02
CA GLU A 11 -16.07 -16.33 -6.16
C GLU A 11 -16.53 -16.39 -7.61
N ARG A 12 -16.31 -15.32 -8.39
CA ARG A 12 -16.61 -15.29 -9.83
C ARG A 12 -15.82 -16.35 -10.60
N LEU A 13 -14.52 -16.48 -10.31
CA LEU A 13 -13.67 -17.54 -10.88
C LEU A 13 -14.15 -18.94 -10.50
N ARG A 14 -14.59 -19.17 -9.25
CA ARG A 14 -15.15 -20.47 -8.84
C ARG A 14 -16.43 -20.82 -9.60
N LEU A 15 -17.33 -19.86 -9.78
CA LEU A 15 -18.58 -20.06 -10.53
C LEU A 15 -18.32 -20.32 -12.01
N GLU A 16 -17.38 -19.60 -12.62
CA GLU A 16 -16.99 -19.80 -14.00
C GLU A 16 -16.35 -21.19 -14.21
N ASN A 17 -15.45 -21.60 -13.32
CA ASN A 17 -14.83 -22.92 -13.37
C ASN A 17 -15.85 -24.06 -13.17
N ARG A 18 -16.89 -23.82 -12.34
CA ARG A 18 -18.02 -24.75 -12.19
C ARG A 18 -18.85 -24.83 -13.46
N ARG A 19 -19.08 -23.70 -14.14
CA ARG A 19 -19.77 -23.64 -15.43
C ARG A 19 -19.01 -24.39 -16.52
N TRP A 20 -17.69 -24.26 -16.58
CA TRP A 20 -16.83 -25.02 -17.51
C TRP A 20 -16.86 -26.53 -17.22
N ARG A 21 -16.94 -26.96 -15.96
CA ARG A 21 -17.10 -28.39 -15.65
C ARG A 21 -18.48 -28.95 -16.02
N VAL A 22 -19.55 -28.19 -15.79
CA VAL A 22 -20.91 -28.65 -16.07
C VAL A 22 -21.23 -28.63 -17.57
N PHE A 23 -20.75 -27.62 -18.32
CA PHE A 23 -21.06 -27.48 -19.74
C PHE A 23 -19.93 -27.92 -20.68
N GLY A 24 -18.67 -27.89 -20.24
CA GLY A 24 -17.51 -28.23 -21.09
C GLY A 24 -17.25 -29.74 -21.21
N ALA A 25 -17.66 -30.56 -20.24
CA ALA A 25 -17.50 -32.00 -20.32
C ALA A 25 -18.42 -32.66 -21.37
N ALA A 26 -19.53 -32.02 -21.73
CA ALA A 26 -20.46 -32.54 -22.74
C ALA A 26 -20.01 -32.25 -24.19
N ALA A 27 -19.10 -31.29 -24.40
CA ALA A 27 -18.70 -30.85 -25.75
C ALA A 27 -17.46 -31.57 -26.31
N ALA A 28 -16.68 -32.26 -25.48
CA ALA A 28 -15.43 -32.91 -25.90
C ALA A 28 -15.55 -34.44 -26.11
N GLY A 29 -16.73 -35.03 -25.92
CA GLY A 29 -16.94 -36.48 -25.96
C GLY A 29 -17.64 -37.03 -27.22
N ASN A 30 -17.99 -36.20 -28.20
CA ASN A 30 -18.87 -36.62 -29.30
C ASN A 30 -18.17 -36.83 -30.66
N ASP A 31 -16.84 -37.01 -30.68
CA ASP A 31 -16.07 -37.28 -31.92
C ASP A 31 -15.22 -38.56 -31.80
N VAL A 32 -15.82 -39.63 -31.29
CA VAL A 32 -15.36 -40.99 -31.57
C VAL A 32 -16.42 -41.60 -32.48
N GLY A 33 -16.22 -41.39 -33.78
CA GLY A 33 -16.95 -42.08 -34.83
C GLY A 33 -16.86 -43.59 -34.61
N GLY A 34 -17.96 -44.14 -34.11
CA GLY A 34 -18.25 -45.56 -34.18
C GLY A 34 -18.41 -45.97 -35.63
N GLY A 35 -17.32 -46.45 -36.24
CA GLY A 35 -17.35 -47.28 -37.45
C GLY A 35 -17.91 -48.64 -37.09
N SER A 36 -19.24 -48.69 -37.02
CA SER A 36 -20.05 -49.89 -36.86
C SER A 36 -20.32 -50.51 -38.24
N LEU A 37 -20.10 -51.82 -38.36
CA LEU A 37 -20.75 -52.77 -39.26
C LEU A 37 -20.62 -52.55 -40.79
N GLU A 38 -19.87 -53.42 -41.47
CA GLU A 38 -20.37 -54.44 -42.41
C GLU A 38 -19.28 -55.54 -42.47
N GLY A 39 -19.52 -56.84 -42.27
CA GLY A 39 -20.58 -57.62 -42.88
C GLY A 39 -20.08 -58.33 -44.14
N GLY A 40 -18.91 -58.98 -44.10
CA GLY A 40 -18.30 -59.68 -45.24
C GLY A 40 -18.06 -61.15 -44.96
N SER A 41 -19.14 -61.94 -44.98
CA SER A 41 -19.11 -63.40 -44.97
C SER A 41 -18.81 -63.90 -46.39
N LEU A 42 -17.65 -64.50 -46.62
CA LEU A 42 -17.38 -65.33 -47.79
C LEU A 42 -16.69 -66.62 -47.34
N GLU A 43 -17.52 -67.66 -47.25
CA GLU A 43 -17.12 -69.05 -47.29
C GLU A 43 -16.37 -69.34 -48.58
N GLY A 44 -15.23 -70.03 -48.47
CA GLY A 44 -14.42 -70.45 -49.60
C GLY A 44 -13.44 -71.51 -49.14
N GLY A 45 -13.94 -72.73 -48.93
CA GLY A 45 -13.14 -73.88 -48.59
C GLY A 45 -12.04 -74.13 -49.62
N SER A 46 -10.81 -74.28 -49.14
CA SER A 46 -9.71 -74.84 -49.93
C SER A 46 -8.82 -75.68 -49.01
N PRO A 47 -8.72 -77.00 -49.24
CA PRO A 47 -7.96 -77.88 -48.37
C PRO A 47 -6.46 -77.83 -48.71
N ALA A 48 -5.66 -77.69 -47.65
CA ALA A 48 -4.30 -78.20 -47.40
C ALA A 48 -3.33 -78.38 -48.59
N PRO A 49 -2.08 -77.91 -48.40
CA PRO A 49 -1.02 -78.88 -48.18
C PRO A 49 -0.31 -78.66 -46.84
N GLN A 50 -0.47 -79.65 -45.96
CA GLN A 50 0.22 -79.74 -44.68
C GLN A 50 1.65 -80.27 -44.89
N SER A 51 2.62 -79.63 -44.24
CA SER A 51 3.46 -80.27 -43.20
C SER A 51 4.84 -79.63 -42.99
N VAL A 52 5.29 -78.70 -43.83
CA VAL A 52 6.65 -78.11 -43.69
C VAL A 52 6.68 -76.66 -43.17
N ALA A 53 5.55 -75.93 -43.18
CA ALA A 53 5.43 -74.56 -42.67
C ALA A 53 5.28 -74.44 -41.13
N SER A 54 5.13 -75.57 -40.42
CA SER A 54 4.93 -75.64 -38.97
C SER A 54 6.17 -75.24 -38.17
N ALA A 55 7.37 -75.63 -38.62
CA ALA A 55 8.60 -75.33 -37.88
C ALA A 55 8.98 -73.84 -37.92
N ALA A 56 8.79 -73.17 -39.05
CA ALA A 56 9.07 -71.73 -39.19
C ALA A 56 8.05 -70.86 -38.45
N SER A 57 6.77 -71.26 -38.43
CA SER A 57 5.73 -70.58 -37.65
C SER A 57 5.95 -70.72 -36.15
N ASN A 58 6.35 -71.89 -35.66
CA ASN A 58 6.69 -72.09 -34.25
C ASN A 58 7.86 -71.20 -33.79
N LYS A 59 8.94 -71.11 -34.60
CA LYS A 59 10.06 -70.19 -34.32
C LYS A 59 9.62 -68.73 -34.24
N ARG A 60 8.72 -68.29 -35.14
CA ARG A 60 8.16 -66.93 -35.12
C ARG A 60 7.30 -66.69 -33.88
N VAL A 61 6.51 -67.67 -33.45
CA VAL A 61 5.71 -67.59 -32.22
C VAL A 61 6.60 -67.50 -30.98
N GLU A 62 7.67 -68.27 -30.91
CA GLU A 62 8.66 -68.16 -29.82
C GLU A 62 9.35 -66.80 -29.81
N GLU A 63 9.73 -66.27 -30.98
CA GLU A 63 10.30 -64.93 -31.09
C GLU A 63 9.30 -63.85 -30.63
N MET A 64 8.03 -63.96 -31.01
CA MET A 64 6.98 -63.06 -30.54
C MET A 64 6.80 -63.14 -29.03
N ARG A 65 6.82 -64.33 -28.43
CA ARG A 65 6.76 -64.50 -26.97
C ARG A 65 7.94 -63.85 -26.27
N ARG A 66 9.16 -63.98 -26.82
CA ARG A 66 10.34 -63.28 -26.29
C ARG A 66 10.20 -61.76 -26.40
N LYS A 67 9.69 -61.24 -27.52
CA LYS A 67 9.43 -59.80 -27.69
C LYS A 67 8.38 -59.30 -26.72
N ILE A 68 7.30 -60.05 -26.50
CA ILE A 68 6.27 -59.72 -25.50
C ILE A 68 6.89 -59.65 -24.11
N ALA A 69 7.68 -60.67 -23.71
CA ALA A 69 8.35 -60.67 -22.41
C ALA A 69 9.31 -59.48 -22.22
N VAL A 70 10.06 -59.09 -23.26
CA VAL A 70 10.94 -57.91 -23.22
C VAL A 70 10.12 -56.61 -23.09
N LEU A 71 9.01 -56.48 -23.83
CA LEU A 71 8.13 -55.32 -23.72
C LEU A 71 7.46 -55.23 -22.34
N ASP A 72 7.08 -56.36 -21.74
CA ASP A 72 6.53 -56.40 -20.39
C ASP A 72 7.54 -55.94 -19.34
N GLU A 73 8.80 -56.33 -19.48
CA GLU A 73 9.88 -55.85 -18.59
C GLU A 73 10.15 -54.35 -18.77
N ILE A 74 10.19 -53.85 -20.01
CA ILE A 74 10.30 -52.41 -20.28
C ILE A 74 9.13 -51.65 -19.66
N ASN A 75 7.89 -52.13 -19.85
CA ASN A 75 6.69 -51.54 -19.27
C ASN A 75 6.75 -51.54 -17.73
N ARG A 76 7.28 -52.60 -17.12
CA ARG A 76 7.47 -52.67 -15.67
C ARG A 76 8.45 -51.62 -15.16
N ILE A 77 9.60 -51.48 -15.84
CA ILE A 77 10.61 -50.47 -15.51
C ILE A 77 10.03 -49.06 -15.66
N GLU A 78 9.29 -48.81 -16.75
CA GLU A 78 8.67 -47.51 -17.00
C GLU A 78 7.59 -47.17 -15.95
N ARG A 79 6.75 -48.13 -15.57
CA ARG A 79 5.79 -47.94 -14.46
C ARG A 79 6.50 -47.60 -13.16
N SER A 80 7.55 -48.33 -12.81
CA SER A 80 8.34 -48.05 -11.61
C SER A 80 8.98 -46.66 -11.65
N ARG A 81 9.42 -46.21 -12.83
CA ARG A 81 9.96 -44.85 -13.03
C ARG A 81 8.88 -43.79 -12.85
N LEU A 82 7.72 -43.95 -13.46
CA LEU A 82 6.59 -43.02 -13.34
C LEU A 82 6.06 -42.94 -11.90
N GLU A 83 6.00 -44.07 -11.18
CA GLU A 83 5.68 -44.08 -9.76
C GLU A 83 6.72 -43.31 -8.92
N GLY A 84 8.00 -43.43 -9.26
CA GLY A 84 9.07 -42.63 -8.64
C GLY A 84 8.91 -41.14 -8.90
N GLU A 85 8.70 -40.74 -10.16
CA GLU A 85 8.47 -39.34 -10.54
C GLU A 85 7.21 -38.76 -9.88
N GLN A 86 6.15 -39.57 -9.74
CA GLN A 86 4.93 -39.15 -9.02
C GLN A 86 5.20 -38.93 -7.53
N ARG A 87 5.92 -39.83 -6.85
CA ARG A 87 6.30 -39.67 -5.44
C ARG A 87 7.16 -38.42 -5.23
N GLU A 88 8.11 -38.15 -6.12
CA GLU A 88 8.90 -36.93 -6.05
C GLU A 88 8.05 -35.67 -6.23
N ALA A 89 7.11 -35.68 -7.18
CA ALA A 89 6.21 -34.56 -7.39
C ALA A 89 5.30 -34.31 -6.17
N GLU A 90 4.79 -35.37 -5.56
CA GLU A 90 4.02 -35.30 -4.31
C GLU A 90 4.86 -34.78 -3.14
N ALA A 91 6.11 -35.26 -2.99
CA ALA A 91 7.03 -34.77 -1.97
C ALA A 91 7.33 -33.27 -2.15
N ARG A 92 7.53 -32.79 -3.38
CA ARG A 92 7.71 -31.36 -3.68
C ARG A 92 6.47 -30.55 -3.31
N ARG A 93 5.27 -31.05 -3.61
CA ARG A 93 4.00 -30.40 -3.22
C ARG A 93 3.84 -30.33 -1.71
N GLN A 94 4.18 -31.41 -0.99
CA GLN A 94 4.15 -31.43 0.48
C GLN A 94 5.15 -30.45 1.07
N ALA A 95 6.37 -30.39 0.54
CA ALA A 95 7.38 -29.42 0.97
C ALA A 95 6.93 -27.97 0.75
N GLN A 96 6.32 -27.68 -0.41
CA GLN A 96 5.73 -26.36 -0.69
C GLN A 96 4.59 -26.04 0.28
N ALA A 97 3.69 -26.98 0.53
CA ALA A 97 2.58 -26.80 1.47
C ALA A 97 3.07 -26.54 2.91
N ALA A 98 4.09 -27.27 3.36
CA ALA A 98 4.70 -27.06 4.67
C ALA A 98 5.36 -25.69 4.79
N PHE A 99 6.08 -25.25 3.74
CA PHE A 99 6.66 -23.91 3.69
C PHE A 99 5.59 -22.81 3.74
N GLU A 100 4.52 -22.94 2.94
CA GLU A 100 3.40 -21.99 2.95
C GLU A 100 2.71 -21.94 4.32
N GLN A 101 2.54 -23.10 4.97
CA GLN A 101 1.97 -23.17 6.31
C GLN A 101 2.85 -22.45 7.33
N SER A 102 4.16 -22.69 7.31
CA SER A 102 5.11 -22.00 8.20
C SER A 102 5.07 -20.48 7.99
N LEU A 103 4.95 -20.01 6.75
CA LEU A 103 4.83 -18.58 6.45
C LEU A 103 3.54 -18.00 7.04
N ARG A 104 2.41 -18.71 6.89
CA ARG A 104 1.12 -18.29 7.47
C ARG A 104 1.18 -18.22 8.98
N GLU A 105 1.74 -19.23 9.63
CA GLU A 105 1.91 -19.27 11.08
C GLU A 105 2.78 -18.12 11.60
N GLN A 106 3.87 -17.80 10.88
CA GLN A 106 4.70 -16.65 11.20
C GLN A 106 3.91 -15.33 11.07
N THR A 107 3.22 -15.12 9.95
CA THR A 107 2.42 -13.90 9.76
C THR A 107 1.30 -13.77 10.79
N ASP A 108 0.65 -14.88 11.15
CA ASP A 108 -0.38 -14.89 12.18
C ASP A 108 0.19 -14.56 13.56
N ARG A 109 1.41 -15.02 13.86
CA ARG A 109 2.12 -14.67 15.10
C ARG A 109 2.43 -13.17 15.15
N GLU A 110 3.03 -12.62 14.09
CA GLU A 110 3.33 -11.18 13.99
C GLU A 110 2.07 -10.32 14.13
N LEU A 111 0.96 -10.73 13.50
CA LEU A 111 -0.33 -10.06 13.64
C LEU A 111 -0.90 -10.13 15.06
N ARG A 112 -0.73 -11.25 15.77
CA ARG A 112 -1.14 -11.36 17.18
C ARG A 112 -0.30 -10.48 18.08
N GLU A 113 1.01 -10.44 17.87
CA GLU A 113 1.94 -9.59 18.62
C GLU A 113 1.60 -8.11 18.41
N HIS A 114 1.35 -7.68 17.17
CA HIS A 114 0.90 -6.31 16.86
C HIS A 114 -0.41 -5.96 17.57
N ARG A 115 -1.43 -6.82 17.49
CA ARG A 115 -2.71 -6.60 18.17
C ARG A 115 -2.57 -6.54 19.69
N ALA A 116 -1.65 -7.32 20.26
CA ALA A 116 -1.37 -7.29 21.70
C ALA A 116 -0.74 -5.95 22.12
N LEU A 117 0.21 -5.43 21.33
CA LEU A 117 0.81 -4.12 21.55
C LEU A 117 -0.22 -3.00 21.42
N GLU A 118 -1.06 -3.02 20.38
CA GLU A 118 -2.15 -2.06 20.21
C GLU A 118 -3.13 -2.07 21.39
N ALA A 119 -3.44 -3.26 21.91
CA ALA A 119 -4.31 -3.41 23.09
C ALA A 119 -3.66 -2.84 24.36
N GLN A 120 -2.34 -3.04 24.54
CA GLN A 120 -1.58 -2.45 25.65
C GLN A 120 -1.56 -0.92 25.56
N GLU A 121 -1.23 -0.36 24.40
CA GLU A 121 -1.24 1.10 24.19
C GLU A 121 -2.63 1.71 24.38
N ALA A 122 -3.69 1.00 23.98
CA ALA A 122 -5.06 1.43 24.23
C ALA A 122 -5.39 1.43 25.73
N ALA A 123 -4.96 0.42 26.48
CA ALA A 123 -5.15 0.35 27.93
C ALA A 123 -4.37 1.46 28.65
N GLU A 124 -3.13 1.73 28.26
CA GLU A 124 -2.35 2.85 28.80
C GLU A 124 -3.01 4.20 28.52
N ARG A 125 -3.52 4.42 27.30
CA ARG A 125 -4.24 5.65 26.97
C ARG A 125 -5.49 5.80 27.83
N ALA A 126 -6.26 4.74 28.02
CA ALA A 126 -7.42 4.75 28.90
C ALA A 126 -7.03 5.11 30.35
N SER A 127 -5.95 4.52 30.88
CA SER A 127 -5.43 4.86 32.22
C SER A 127 -5.07 6.34 32.34
N ARG A 128 -4.37 6.91 31.34
CA ARG A 128 -4.01 8.33 31.33
C ARG A 128 -5.24 9.24 31.26
N GLU A 129 -6.27 8.86 30.52
CA GLU A 129 -7.53 9.59 30.44
C GLU A 129 -8.29 9.56 31.77
N ASP A 130 -8.32 8.41 32.44
CA ASP A 130 -8.95 8.27 33.76
C ASP A 130 -8.20 9.05 34.85
N GLU A 131 -6.87 9.02 34.85
CA GLU A 131 -6.04 9.87 35.73
C GLU A 131 -6.29 11.37 35.48
N ALA A 132 -6.38 11.78 34.21
CA ALA A 132 -6.68 13.16 33.85
C ALA A 132 -8.09 13.58 34.32
N ARG A 133 -9.08 12.68 34.22
CA ARG A 133 -10.43 12.91 34.75
C ARG A 133 -10.42 13.09 36.25
N GLN A 134 -9.75 12.21 36.99
CA GLN A 134 -9.61 12.32 38.45
C GLN A 134 -8.92 13.63 38.85
N ALA A 135 -7.86 14.03 38.15
CA ALA A 135 -7.18 15.30 38.41
C ALA A 135 -8.10 16.52 38.20
N LEU A 136 -8.97 16.49 37.18
CA LEU A 136 -9.97 17.53 36.95
C LEU A 136 -11.05 17.55 38.04
N GLU A 137 -11.52 16.38 38.48
CA GLU A 137 -12.48 16.26 39.58
C GLU A 137 -11.90 16.78 40.89
N GLU A 138 -10.66 16.43 41.22
CA GLU A 138 -9.96 16.96 42.38
C GLU A 138 -9.81 18.49 42.30
N ARG A 139 -9.43 19.02 41.13
CA ARG A 139 -9.32 20.46 40.93
C ARG A 139 -10.68 21.14 41.12
N ALA A 140 -11.75 20.55 40.62
CA ALA A 140 -13.11 21.04 40.80
C ALA A 140 -13.51 21.00 42.29
N ARG A 141 -13.15 19.95 43.03
CA ARG A 141 -13.38 19.83 44.47
C ARG A 141 -12.66 20.94 45.23
N ARG A 142 -11.36 21.15 44.98
CA ARG A 142 -10.56 22.21 45.62
C ARG A 142 -11.15 23.60 45.35
N ARG A 143 -11.63 23.87 44.13
CA ARG A 143 -12.31 25.14 43.83
C ARG A 143 -13.60 25.33 44.62
N ARG A 144 -14.41 24.28 44.80
CA ARG A 144 -15.63 24.36 45.63
C ARG A 144 -15.29 24.62 47.09
N GLU A 145 -14.26 23.95 47.61
CA GLU A 145 -13.75 24.17 48.98
C GLU A 145 -13.25 25.61 49.17
N GLN A 146 -12.51 26.15 48.19
CA GLN A 146 -12.04 27.55 48.21
C GLN A 146 -13.21 28.55 48.23
N VAL A 147 -14.19 28.38 47.34
CA VAL A 147 -15.39 29.25 47.30
C VAL A 147 -16.15 29.18 48.63
N ALA A 148 -16.31 27.99 49.21
CA ALA A 148 -16.95 27.83 50.51
C ALA A 148 -16.18 28.54 51.65
N GLN A 149 -14.84 28.50 51.63
CA GLN A 149 -14.01 29.22 52.59
C GLN A 149 -14.13 30.74 52.42
N GLU A 150 -14.15 31.23 51.17
CA GLU A 150 -14.35 32.65 50.86
C GLU A 150 -15.72 33.15 51.33
N GLU A 151 -16.78 32.35 51.16
CA GLU A 151 -18.12 32.65 51.68
C GLU A 151 -18.13 32.78 53.21
N VAL A 152 -17.44 31.87 53.92
CA VAL A 152 -17.32 31.95 55.39
C VAL A 152 -16.53 33.18 55.82
N ARG A 153 -15.40 33.47 55.15
CA ARG A 153 -14.58 34.66 55.43
C ARG A 153 -15.35 35.94 55.17
N SER A 154 -16.15 35.98 54.09
CA SER A 154 -17.02 37.11 53.76
C SER A 154 -18.04 37.38 54.86
N LYS A 155 -18.72 36.33 55.36
CA LYS A 155 -19.66 36.45 56.49
C LYS A 155 -18.99 36.99 57.76
N GLN A 156 -17.80 36.50 58.10
CA GLN A 156 -17.05 37.00 59.26
C GLN A 156 -16.67 38.48 59.12
N LEU A 157 -16.27 38.91 57.92
CA LEU A 157 -15.98 40.32 57.65
C LEU A 157 -17.24 41.20 57.75
N GLU A 158 -18.39 40.70 57.30
CA GLU A 158 -19.68 41.40 57.48
C GLU A 158 -20.04 41.54 58.96
N GLU A 159 -19.89 40.49 59.76
CA GLU A 159 -20.11 40.53 61.22
C GLU A 159 -19.15 41.51 61.92
N ASN A 160 -17.87 41.51 61.54
CA ASN A 160 -16.87 42.44 62.06
C ASN A 160 -17.18 43.91 61.68
N ARG A 161 -17.66 44.15 60.46
CA ARG A 161 -18.12 45.49 60.03
C ARG A 161 -19.29 45.99 60.88
N HIS A 162 -20.15 45.09 61.34
CA HIS A 162 -21.27 45.45 62.21
C HIS A 162 -20.83 45.74 63.66
N SER A 163 -19.77 45.11 64.16
CA SER A 163 -19.32 45.24 65.57
C SER A 163 -18.25 46.31 65.82
N GLY A 164 -17.54 46.79 64.79
CA GLY A 164 -16.30 47.58 64.92
C GLY A 164 -16.34 49.10 64.65
N ARG A 165 -17.39 49.85 65.00
CA ARG A 165 -17.43 51.33 64.79
C ARG A 165 -16.61 52.14 65.82
N SER A 166 -15.32 51.87 65.96
CA SER A 166 -14.38 52.79 66.63
C SER A 166 -13.26 53.18 65.67
N GLU A 167 -13.08 54.47 65.42
CA GLU A 167 -12.21 55.06 64.39
C GLU A 167 -10.74 54.59 64.46
N ALA A 168 -10.19 54.39 65.66
CA ALA A 168 -8.83 53.88 65.85
C ALA A 168 -8.64 52.41 65.41
N LYS A 169 -9.70 51.58 65.45
CA LYS A 169 -9.65 50.20 64.94
C LYS A 169 -9.69 50.16 63.41
N TRP A 170 -10.24 51.19 62.77
CA TRP A 170 -10.31 51.24 61.31
C TRP A 170 -8.94 51.42 60.65
N GLN A 171 -8.07 52.24 61.22
CA GLN A 171 -6.71 52.43 60.68
C GLN A 171 -5.89 51.13 60.72
N GLN A 172 -5.98 50.37 61.82
CA GLN A 172 -5.30 49.07 61.92
C GLN A 172 -5.84 48.08 60.87
N VAL A 173 -7.16 48.06 60.65
CA VAL A 173 -7.79 47.22 59.63
C VAL A 173 -7.36 47.64 58.22
N GLU A 174 -7.21 48.94 57.95
CA GLU A 174 -6.77 49.47 56.66
C GLU A 174 -5.31 49.08 56.36
N GLU A 175 -4.39 49.23 57.33
CA GLU A 175 -3.00 48.78 57.18
C GLU A 175 -2.86 47.26 57.02
N GLU A 176 -3.73 46.47 57.67
CA GLU A 176 -3.78 45.01 57.49
C GLU A 176 -4.33 44.63 56.11
N LEU A 177 -5.33 45.35 55.61
CA LEU A 177 -5.83 45.16 54.24
C LEU A 177 -4.74 45.46 53.21
N ASP A 178 -4.04 46.59 53.34
CA ASP A 178 -2.95 46.95 52.43
C ASP A 178 -1.82 45.92 52.44
N ARG A 179 -1.45 45.39 53.62
CA ARG A 179 -0.50 44.27 53.73
C ARG A 179 -0.99 43.02 53.01
N HIS A 180 -2.25 42.64 53.21
CA HIS A 180 -2.83 41.50 52.51
C HIS A 180 -2.90 41.69 50.99
N TRP A 181 -3.22 42.90 50.52
CA TRP A 181 -3.22 43.23 49.09
C TRP A 181 -1.80 43.12 48.50
N ALA A 182 -0.80 43.66 49.18
CA ALA A 182 0.59 43.58 48.73
C ALA A 182 1.11 42.13 48.68
N GLU A 183 0.77 41.32 49.70
CA GLU A 183 1.10 39.89 49.72
C GLU A 183 0.44 39.14 48.57
N GLN A 184 -0.85 39.36 48.35
CA GLN A 184 -1.62 38.74 47.26
C GLN A 184 -1.07 39.14 45.88
N GLU A 185 -0.74 40.40 45.67
CA GLU A 185 -0.15 40.88 44.43
C GLU A 185 1.23 40.24 44.19
N SER A 186 2.05 40.10 45.24
CA SER A 186 3.35 39.45 45.14
C SER A 186 3.23 37.95 44.81
N GLU A 187 2.22 37.27 45.34
CA GLU A 187 1.96 35.87 45.05
C GLU A 187 1.43 35.68 43.62
N GLU A 188 0.53 36.53 43.15
CA GLU A 188 0.06 36.52 41.76
C GLU A 188 1.21 36.78 40.77
N ARG A 189 2.12 37.70 41.09
CA ARG A 189 3.35 37.89 40.28
C ARG A 189 4.19 36.60 40.20
N ARG A 190 4.37 35.90 41.32
CA ARG A 190 5.08 34.59 41.33
C ARG A 190 4.36 33.55 40.46
N ARG A 191 3.03 33.46 40.54
CA ARG A 191 2.23 32.53 39.71
C ARG A 191 2.35 32.84 38.22
N VAL A 192 2.36 34.11 37.84
CA VAL A 192 2.56 34.54 36.45
C VAL A 192 3.98 34.18 35.97
N ASP A 193 5.00 34.42 36.80
CA ASP A 193 6.39 34.08 36.48
C ASP A 193 6.63 32.56 36.37
N ASP A 194 5.98 31.76 37.23
CA ASP A 194 5.99 30.30 37.17
C ASP A 194 5.31 29.81 35.89
N TYR A 195 4.12 30.31 35.57
CA TYR A 195 3.42 29.99 34.33
C TYR A 195 4.25 30.35 33.08
N ALA A 196 4.90 31.52 33.08
CA ALA A 196 5.77 31.94 31.99
C ALA A 196 7.01 31.03 31.87
N ARG A 197 7.59 30.60 32.99
CA ARG A 197 8.70 29.61 33.01
C ARG A 197 8.27 28.26 32.46
N ASP A 198 7.13 27.73 32.88
CA ASP A 198 6.61 26.45 32.40
C ASP A 198 6.27 26.50 30.92
N ARG A 199 5.68 27.60 30.44
CA ARG A 199 5.39 27.79 29.02
C ARG A 199 6.65 27.87 28.17
N ARG A 200 7.72 28.52 28.67
CA ARG A 200 9.04 28.52 28.01
C ARG A 200 9.62 27.11 27.93
N ARG A 201 9.58 26.35 29.02
CA ARG A 201 10.03 24.94 29.03
C ARG A 201 9.28 24.08 28.02
N GLN A 202 7.95 24.21 27.95
CA GLN A 202 7.14 23.49 26.97
C GLN A 202 7.53 23.85 25.52
N PHE A 203 7.83 25.11 25.26
CA PHE A 203 8.29 25.56 23.94
C PHE A 203 9.68 25.00 23.61
N GLU A 204 10.63 25.05 24.55
CA GLU A 204 11.97 24.45 24.41
C GLU A 204 11.90 22.93 24.19
N ASP A 205 11.00 22.22 24.89
CA ASP A 205 10.75 20.79 24.68
C ASP A 205 10.18 20.50 23.30
N TRP A 206 9.25 21.33 22.83
CA TRP A 206 8.70 21.24 21.49
C TRP A 206 9.77 21.49 20.42
N GLU A 207 10.61 22.50 20.59
CA GLU A 207 11.75 22.78 19.69
C GLU A 207 12.74 21.62 19.67
N ARG A 208 13.06 21.02 20.83
CA ARG A 208 13.92 19.83 20.91
C ARG A 208 13.34 18.64 20.15
N ARG A 209 12.02 18.38 20.29
CA ARG A 209 11.33 17.32 19.54
C ARG A 209 11.35 17.59 18.03
N LEU A 210 11.07 18.82 17.62
CA LEU A 210 11.09 19.22 16.22
C LEU A 210 12.50 19.10 15.62
N ALA A 211 13.54 19.49 16.36
CA ALA A 211 14.93 19.32 15.94
C ALA A 211 15.29 17.84 15.78
N ALA A 212 14.87 16.99 16.72
CA ALA A 212 15.08 15.54 16.63
C ALA A 212 14.35 14.92 15.42
N GLU A 213 13.11 15.36 15.12
CA GLU A 213 12.39 14.92 13.92
C GLU A 213 13.09 15.37 12.64
N ARG A 214 13.51 16.64 12.57
CA ARG A 214 14.29 17.15 11.42
C ARG A 214 15.57 16.34 11.21
N GLN A 215 16.26 15.96 12.28
CA GLN A 215 17.44 15.10 12.21
C GLN A 215 17.10 13.69 11.73
N ARG A 216 15.97 13.11 12.19
CA ARG A 216 15.47 11.82 11.69
C ARG A 216 15.20 11.89 10.19
N PHE A 217 14.48 12.90 9.72
CA PHE A 217 14.20 13.07 8.28
C PHE A 217 15.46 13.32 7.45
N ALA A 218 16.42 14.10 7.96
CA ALA A 218 17.71 14.30 7.30
C ALA A 218 18.46 12.96 7.15
N SER A 219 18.54 12.17 8.23
CA SER A 219 19.19 10.86 8.22
C SER A 219 18.50 9.85 7.29
N GLU A 220 17.16 9.89 7.21
CA GLU A 220 16.38 9.03 6.33
C GLU A 220 16.53 9.42 4.85
N ALA A 221 16.58 10.72 4.56
CA ALA A 221 16.86 11.23 3.23
C ALA A 221 18.28 10.86 2.76
N GLU A 222 19.27 10.97 3.65
CA GLU A 222 20.64 10.51 3.42
C GLU A 222 20.70 9.01 3.18
N PHE A 223 19.99 8.21 3.98
CA PHE A 223 19.88 6.77 3.80
C PHE A 223 19.25 6.41 2.44
N CYS A 224 18.19 7.11 2.04
CA CYS A 224 17.55 6.94 0.73
C CYS A 224 18.47 7.34 -0.43
N ALA A 225 19.29 8.38 -0.27
CA ALA A 225 20.29 8.78 -1.25
C ALA A 225 21.40 7.72 -1.35
N ALA A 226 21.90 7.22 -0.22
CA ALA A 226 22.89 6.14 -0.17
C ALA A 226 22.36 4.84 -0.78
N ALA A 227 21.12 4.46 -0.51
CA ALA A 227 20.47 3.30 -1.10
C ALA A 227 20.31 3.44 -2.62
N ARG A 228 19.94 4.64 -3.11
CA ARG A 228 19.89 4.94 -4.55
C ARG A 228 21.28 4.85 -5.19
N HIS A 229 22.30 5.38 -4.54
CA HIS A 229 23.68 5.30 -5.02
C HIS A 229 24.21 3.87 -5.04
N HIS A 230 23.88 3.06 -4.03
CA HIS A 230 24.21 1.64 -4.02
C HIS A 230 23.52 0.88 -5.16
N LYS A 231 22.21 1.10 -5.36
CA LYS A 231 21.48 0.52 -6.51
C LYS A 231 22.09 0.93 -7.85
N ALA A 232 22.47 2.20 -8.01
CA ALA A 232 23.13 2.69 -9.21
C ALA A 232 24.48 2.00 -9.45
N ARG A 233 25.28 1.80 -8.39
CA ARG A 233 26.55 1.05 -8.49
C ARG A 233 26.34 -0.42 -8.85
N VAL A 234 25.36 -1.08 -8.24
CA VAL A 234 25.04 -2.49 -8.56
C VAL A 234 24.55 -2.61 -10.00
N ALA A 235 23.71 -1.70 -10.46
CA ALA A 235 23.25 -1.66 -11.85
C ALA A 235 24.40 -1.41 -12.82
N ALA A 236 25.27 -0.43 -12.56
CA ALA A 236 26.45 -0.16 -13.38
C ALA A 236 27.41 -1.36 -13.45
N HIS A 237 27.62 -2.04 -12.32
CA HIS A 237 28.44 -3.25 -12.27
C HIS A 237 27.80 -4.42 -13.06
N ALA A 238 26.47 -4.58 -12.97
CA ALA A 238 25.76 -5.58 -13.76
C ALA A 238 25.85 -5.28 -15.27
N ASP A 239 25.71 -4.02 -15.67
CA ASP A 239 25.91 -3.57 -17.04
C ASP A 239 27.36 -3.81 -17.50
N GLU A 240 28.36 -3.48 -16.69
CA GLU A 240 29.76 -3.78 -17.01
C GLU A 240 29.99 -5.27 -17.21
N GLN A 241 29.42 -6.15 -16.38
CA GLN A 241 29.54 -7.59 -16.57
C GLN A 241 28.86 -8.06 -17.87
N TYR A 242 27.66 -7.53 -18.16
CA TYR A 242 26.94 -7.87 -19.38
C TYR A 242 27.69 -7.41 -20.63
N TYR A 243 28.10 -6.14 -20.69
CA TYR A 243 28.77 -5.59 -21.86
C TYR A 243 30.23 -6.04 -22.00
N ASN A 244 30.97 -6.28 -20.91
CA ASN A 244 32.33 -6.83 -21.01
C ASN A 244 32.34 -8.24 -21.58
N SER A 245 31.34 -9.07 -21.26
CA SER A 245 31.24 -10.42 -21.85
C SER A 245 31.00 -10.35 -23.38
N ALA A 246 30.19 -9.40 -23.84
CA ALA A 246 29.98 -9.13 -25.26
C ALA A 246 31.21 -8.51 -25.94
N ARG A 247 31.94 -7.62 -25.26
CA ARG A 247 33.16 -6.98 -25.78
C ARG A 247 34.31 -7.97 -25.95
N SER A 248 34.48 -8.88 -24.99
CA SER A 248 35.49 -9.94 -25.07
C SER A 248 35.23 -10.87 -26.25
N ARG A 249 33.95 -11.25 -26.49
CA ARG A 249 33.56 -12.02 -27.68
C ARG A 249 33.79 -11.26 -28.99
N ALA A 250 33.41 -9.98 -29.04
CA ALA A 250 33.61 -9.17 -30.24
C ALA A 250 35.10 -9.00 -30.59
N LYS A 251 35.97 -8.91 -29.57
CA LYS A 251 37.43 -8.76 -29.76
C LYS A 251 38.10 -10.03 -30.27
N GLU A 252 37.59 -11.23 -29.97
CA GLU A 252 38.06 -12.49 -30.55
C GLU A 252 37.63 -12.67 -32.01
N THR A 253 36.47 -12.13 -32.40
CA THR A 253 35.98 -12.22 -33.80
C THR A 253 36.43 -11.09 -34.72
N ALA A 254 37.04 -10.02 -34.18
CA ALA A 254 37.41 -8.81 -34.93
C ALA A 254 38.84 -8.80 -35.51
N ALA A 255 39.46 -9.98 -35.73
CA ALA A 255 40.68 -10.11 -36.53
C ALA A 255 40.40 -10.15 -38.06
N GLY A 256 39.21 -9.75 -38.49
CA GLY A 256 38.84 -9.59 -39.90
C GLY A 256 38.91 -8.12 -40.34
N PRO A 257 39.31 -7.83 -41.59
CA PRO A 257 39.46 -6.46 -42.10
C PRO A 257 38.13 -5.68 -42.05
N PRO A 258 38.18 -4.35 -41.82
CA PRO A 258 37.00 -3.53 -41.58
C PRO A 258 36.08 -3.47 -42.80
N PRO A 259 34.78 -3.81 -42.69
CA PRO A 259 33.82 -3.59 -43.76
C PRO A 259 33.43 -2.10 -43.85
N SER A 260 33.38 -1.63 -45.08
CA SER A 260 33.07 -0.27 -45.50
C SER A 260 31.69 0.19 -45.04
N ARG A 261 31.69 1.40 -44.47
CA ARG A 261 30.57 2.18 -43.94
C ARG A 261 29.49 2.48 -45.00
N PRO A 262 28.20 2.11 -44.81
CA PRO A 262 27.12 2.62 -45.65
C PRO A 262 26.60 3.99 -45.14
N PRO A 263 26.05 4.82 -46.05
CA PRO A 263 25.57 6.17 -45.73
C PRO A 263 24.22 6.16 -44.99
N ALA A 264 24.05 7.18 -44.15
CA ALA A 264 22.88 7.43 -43.32
C ALA A 264 21.59 7.56 -44.14
N GLN A 265 20.60 6.72 -43.82
CA GLN A 265 19.22 6.92 -44.24
C GLN A 265 18.43 7.53 -43.06
N GLN A 266 18.02 8.77 -43.26
CA GLN A 266 17.06 9.48 -42.42
C GLN A 266 15.69 8.79 -42.54
N ALA A 267 15.30 8.02 -41.53
CA ALA A 267 13.96 7.46 -41.43
C ALA A 267 13.05 8.48 -40.71
N SER A 268 12.31 9.23 -41.51
CA SER A 268 11.14 9.99 -41.09
C SER A 268 10.01 9.02 -40.73
N SER A 269 9.74 8.86 -39.43
CA SER A 269 8.58 8.11 -38.94
C SER A 269 7.35 9.03 -38.88
N SER A 270 6.47 8.84 -39.86
CA SER A 270 5.10 9.37 -39.86
C SER A 270 4.24 8.60 -38.85
N THR A 271 3.70 9.32 -37.88
CA THR A 271 2.73 8.81 -36.90
C THR A 271 1.31 8.94 -37.49
N PRO A 272 0.41 7.96 -37.32
CA PRO A 272 -0.96 8.04 -37.84
C PRO A 272 -1.84 9.04 -37.06
N PRO A 273 -2.81 9.72 -37.71
CA PRO A 273 -3.70 10.66 -37.04
C PRO A 273 -4.85 9.90 -36.37
N ALA A 274 -4.81 9.81 -35.04
CA ALA A 274 -5.97 9.43 -34.26
C ALA A 274 -6.91 10.64 -34.14
N ALA A 275 -8.00 10.60 -34.90
CA ALA A 275 -9.15 11.49 -34.73
C ALA A 275 -9.79 11.23 -33.36
N GLY A 276 -9.86 12.28 -32.55
CA GLY A 276 -10.47 12.24 -31.22
C GLY A 276 -10.36 13.60 -30.56
N LEU A 277 -11.33 14.46 -30.85
CA LEU A 277 -11.66 15.72 -30.19
C LEU A 277 -11.15 15.75 -28.73
N ASN A 278 -10.18 16.63 -28.44
CA ASN A 278 -9.76 17.17 -27.12
C ASN A 278 -8.32 17.74 -27.11
N GLY A 279 -7.54 17.58 -28.20
CA GLY A 279 -6.12 17.99 -28.25
C GLY A 279 -5.84 19.42 -28.71
N ALA A 280 -6.86 20.18 -29.13
CA ALA A 280 -6.66 21.55 -29.57
C ALA A 280 -6.45 22.45 -28.35
N ASP A 281 -5.18 22.82 -28.15
CA ASP A 281 -4.70 23.98 -27.40
C ASP A 281 -4.20 23.80 -25.95
N LEU A 282 -3.69 22.62 -25.59
CA LEU A 282 -2.86 22.49 -24.37
C LEU A 282 -1.59 23.37 -24.39
N LYS A 283 -1.17 23.84 -25.58
CA LYS A 283 0.00 24.71 -25.75
C LYS A 283 -0.29 26.19 -25.49
N SER A 284 -1.54 26.64 -25.52
CA SER A 284 -1.89 28.05 -25.25
C SER A 284 -2.01 28.37 -23.77
N PHE A 285 -2.20 27.35 -22.92
CA PHE A 285 -2.21 27.52 -21.47
C PHE A 285 -0.82 27.80 -20.90
N SER A 286 -0.77 28.66 -19.89
CA SER A 286 0.42 28.88 -19.05
C SER A 286 0.86 27.58 -18.36
N PRO A 287 2.14 27.44 -17.96
CA PRO A 287 2.62 26.23 -17.29
C PRO A 287 1.82 25.91 -16.00
N ASP A 288 1.36 26.93 -15.28
CA ASP A 288 0.56 26.77 -14.05
C ASP A 288 -0.88 26.34 -14.32
N GLU A 289 -1.50 26.82 -15.40
CA GLU A 289 -2.82 26.32 -15.83
C GLU A 289 -2.73 24.84 -16.25
N ARG A 290 -1.63 24.42 -16.88
CA ARG A 290 -1.41 23.02 -17.26
C ARG A 290 -1.27 22.11 -16.04
N THR A 291 -0.62 22.56 -14.97
CA THR A 291 -0.51 21.77 -13.73
C THR A 291 -1.88 21.66 -13.06
N LEU A 292 -2.64 22.76 -12.98
CA LEU A 292 -4.01 22.74 -12.48
C LEU A 292 -4.94 21.82 -13.28
N LEU A 293 -4.85 21.85 -14.60
CA LEU A 293 -5.65 21.00 -15.48
C LEU A 293 -5.31 19.52 -15.28
N LYS A 294 -4.03 19.17 -15.08
CA LYS A 294 -3.63 17.80 -14.70
C LYS A 294 -4.18 17.37 -13.34
N GLU A 295 -4.15 18.27 -12.34
CA GLU A 295 -4.74 17.98 -11.02
C GLU A 295 -6.26 17.75 -11.12
N LEU A 296 -6.97 18.58 -11.88
CA LEU A 296 -8.42 18.43 -12.09
C LEU A 296 -8.76 17.16 -12.89
N GLN A 297 -8.00 16.83 -13.93
CA GLN A 297 -8.17 15.58 -14.69
C GLN A 297 -7.93 14.34 -13.82
N SER A 298 -7.00 14.41 -12.85
CA SER A 298 -6.73 13.28 -11.95
C SER A 298 -7.91 12.89 -11.06
N VAL A 299 -8.80 13.85 -10.76
CA VAL A 299 -10.02 13.62 -9.94
C VAL A 299 -11.28 13.41 -10.76
N GLN A 300 -11.23 13.55 -12.09
CA GLN A 300 -12.41 13.44 -12.97
C GLN A 300 -13.09 12.05 -12.89
N GLY A 301 -12.35 11.00 -12.53
CA GLY A 301 -12.89 9.65 -12.30
C GLY A 301 -13.25 9.32 -10.84
N ALA A 302 -13.05 10.24 -9.90
CA ALA A 302 -13.30 10.02 -8.48
C ALA A 302 -14.78 10.27 -8.09
N SER A 303 -15.12 10.04 -6.81
CA SER A 303 -16.46 10.37 -6.30
C SER A 303 -16.74 11.87 -6.35
N ARG A 304 -18.01 12.24 -6.52
CA ARG A 304 -18.48 13.65 -6.56
C ARG A 304 -17.99 14.48 -5.37
N ASP A 305 -17.94 13.88 -4.19
CA ASP A 305 -17.48 14.58 -2.98
C ASP A 305 -15.98 14.86 -3.02
N LEU A 306 -15.18 13.94 -3.55
CA LEU A 306 -13.74 14.11 -3.71
C LEU A 306 -13.41 15.13 -4.81
N GLN A 307 -14.18 15.15 -5.89
CA GLN A 307 -14.11 16.19 -6.93
C GLN A 307 -14.41 17.58 -6.34
N LYS A 308 -15.51 17.72 -5.59
CA LYS A 308 -15.87 18.98 -4.92
C LYS A 308 -14.81 19.41 -3.91
N ALA A 309 -14.29 18.48 -3.12
CA ALA A 309 -13.23 18.75 -2.15
C ALA A 309 -11.97 19.28 -2.84
N LYS A 310 -11.53 18.64 -3.94
CA LYS A 310 -10.33 19.06 -4.67
C LYS A 310 -10.51 20.41 -5.35
N VAL A 311 -11.66 20.67 -5.96
CA VAL A 311 -11.98 21.99 -6.54
C VAL A 311 -11.98 23.07 -5.45
N LYS A 312 -12.57 22.79 -4.28
CA LYS A 312 -12.58 23.71 -3.14
C LYS A 312 -11.18 24.01 -2.62
N GLU A 313 -10.33 22.98 -2.51
CA GLU A 313 -8.92 23.11 -2.14
C GLU A 313 -8.17 24.03 -3.11
N LEU A 314 -8.33 23.81 -4.42
CA LEU A 314 -7.69 24.64 -5.46
C LEU A 314 -8.16 26.09 -5.44
N LEU A 315 -9.47 26.34 -5.25
CA LEU A 315 -10.01 27.69 -5.12
C LEU A 315 -9.48 28.41 -3.87
N PHE A 316 -9.31 27.71 -2.76
CA PHE A 316 -8.76 28.28 -1.53
C PHE A 316 -7.27 28.59 -1.67
N ARG A 317 -6.51 27.66 -2.26
CA ARG A 317 -5.06 27.79 -2.49
C ARG A 317 -4.73 28.97 -3.40
N TRP A 318 -5.51 29.17 -4.46
CA TRP A 318 -5.30 30.23 -5.45
C TRP A 318 -6.19 31.45 -5.23
N HIS A 319 -6.74 31.64 -4.03
CA HIS A 319 -7.53 32.83 -3.72
C HIS A 319 -6.62 34.08 -3.70
N PRO A 320 -7.03 35.22 -4.31
CA PRO A 320 -6.19 36.42 -4.38
C PRO A 320 -5.80 36.97 -3.00
N ASP A 321 -6.70 36.88 -2.02
CA ASP A 321 -6.45 37.31 -0.62
C ASP A 321 -5.34 36.50 0.08
N LYS A 322 -5.13 35.24 -0.32
CA LYS A 322 -4.09 34.37 0.26
C LYS A 322 -2.72 34.52 -0.42
N ASN A 323 -2.67 35.24 -1.55
CA ASN A 323 -1.48 35.38 -2.39
C ASN A 323 -1.22 36.86 -2.74
N PRO A 324 -0.94 37.73 -1.73
CA PRO A 324 -0.78 39.17 -1.94
C PRO A 324 0.39 39.51 -2.88
N ASP A 325 1.46 38.72 -2.86
CA ASP A 325 2.66 38.97 -3.66
C ASP A 325 2.46 38.73 -5.18
N CYS A 326 1.41 38.00 -5.56
CA CYS A 326 1.14 37.57 -6.93
C CYS A 326 -0.36 37.64 -7.28
N GLN A 327 -1.02 38.71 -6.88
CA GLN A 327 -2.48 38.84 -6.94
C GLN A 327 -3.06 38.65 -8.36
N GLU A 328 -2.42 39.19 -9.40
CA GLU A 328 -2.89 39.05 -10.79
C GLU A 328 -2.86 37.60 -11.25
N LYS A 329 -1.75 36.90 -10.98
CA LYS A 329 -1.58 35.48 -11.31
C LYS A 329 -2.57 34.60 -10.55
N ALA A 330 -2.74 34.83 -9.25
CA ALA A 330 -3.73 34.12 -8.44
C ALA A 330 -5.15 34.35 -8.98
N THR A 331 -5.49 35.57 -9.37
CA THR A 331 -6.79 35.91 -9.98
C THR A 331 -7.01 35.18 -11.30
N GLN A 332 -6.01 35.15 -12.19
CA GLN A 332 -6.09 34.41 -13.46
C GLN A 332 -6.32 32.91 -13.24
N LEU A 333 -5.54 32.29 -12.35
CA LEU A 333 -5.66 30.88 -12.03
C LEU A 333 -6.98 30.56 -11.32
N PHE A 334 -7.45 31.45 -10.44
CA PHE A 334 -8.74 31.31 -9.76
C PHE A 334 -9.90 31.32 -10.76
N GLN A 335 -9.92 32.28 -11.70
CA GLN A 335 -10.91 32.32 -12.78
C GLN A 335 -10.80 31.10 -13.70
N PHE A 336 -9.59 30.61 -13.95
CA PHE A 336 -9.39 29.37 -14.70
C PHE A 336 -10.02 28.16 -13.99
N VAL A 337 -9.77 27.98 -12.69
CA VAL A 337 -10.38 26.91 -11.89
C VAL A 337 -11.90 27.03 -11.84
N GLN A 338 -12.45 28.25 -11.77
CA GLN A 338 -13.90 28.47 -11.82
C GLN A 338 -14.51 28.02 -13.16
N ARG A 339 -13.89 28.34 -14.29
CA ARG A 339 -14.35 27.87 -15.61
C ARG A 339 -14.27 26.35 -15.74
N GLN A 340 -13.20 25.73 -15.23
CA GLN A 340 -13.02 24.28 -15.29
C GLN A 340 -13.93 23.52 -14.31
N ARG A 341 -14.37 24.17 -13.22
CA ARG A 341 -15.27 23.57 -12.23
C ARG A 341 -16.59 23.10 -12.85
N GLU A 342 -17.18 23.90 -13.75
CA GLU A 342 -18.43 23.56 -14.44
C GLU A 342 -18.26 22.27 -15.26
N LEU A 343 -17.16 22.18 -16.00
CA LEU A 343 -16.80 20.99 -16.80
C LEU A 343 -16.56 19.75 -15.94
N VAL A 344 -15.85 19.87 -14.82
CA VAL A 344 -15.51 18.72 -13.96
C VAL A 344 -16.72 18.24 -13.14
N LEU A 345 -17.53 19.16 -12.63
CA LEU A 345 -18.70 18.80 -11.83
C LEU A 345 -19.94 18.50 -12.68
N GLY A 346 -19.90 18.74 -14.00
CA GLY A 346 -21.04 18.58 -14.89
C GLY A 346 -22.27 19.35 -14.37
N LEU A 347 -22.04 20.59 -13.93
CA LEU A 347 -23.05 21.59 -13.61
C LEU A 347 -23.21 22.47 -14.85
#